data_AF-G1CLX3-F1
#
_entry.id   AF-G1CLX3-F1
#
_cell.length_a   1.000
_cell.length_b   1.000
_cell.length_c   1.000
_cell.angle_alpha   90.00
_cell.angle_beta   90.00
_cell.angle_gamma   90.00
#
_symmetry.space_group_name_H-M   'P 1'
#
loop_
_entity.id
_entity.type
_entity.pdbx_description
1 polymer ?
#
loop_
_entity_poly.entity_id
_entity_poly.type
_entity_poly.pdbx_seq_one_letter_code
_entity_poly.pdbx_strand_id
1 'polypeptide(L)'
;ARSKQSEAKTNLKALYTAQKSFFSEKDRYSDFANEIGFAPERGNRYGYRVSAAAGDCEVRNAADLPVPAAGVPCISNDSFRFGANSAIDDPTPVVARFVPQGAAGWNTTLGVQPTIA
;
A
#
# COMPACT_ATOMS: atom_id res chain seq x y z
N ALA A 1 19.11 -8.75 -5.28
CA ALA A 1 17.92 -8.12 -5.90
C ALA A 1 16.69 -9.04 -5.88
N ARG A 2 16.75 -10.24 -6.46
CA ARG A 2 15.61 -11.18 -6.53
C ARG A 2 15.05 -11.64 -5.17
N SER A 3 15.92 -11.92 -4.18
CA SER A 3 15.50 -12.33 -2.83
C SER A 3 14.71 -11.26 -2.06
N LYS A 4 14.96 -9.97 -2.32
CA LYS A 4 14.17 -8.88 -1.71
C LYS A 4 12.78 -8.79 -2.35
N GLN A 5 12.70 -8.97 -3.66
CA GLN A 5 11.42 -8.98 -4.39
C GLN A 5 10.55 -10.20 -4.03
N SER A 6 11.15 -11.35 -3.70
CA SER A 6 10.38 -12.53 -3.28
C SER A 6 9.66 -12.32 -1.95
N GLU A 7 10.23 -11.55 -1.02
CA GLU A 7 9.57 -11.19 0.25
C GLU A 7 8.28 -10.41 -0.03
N ALA A 8 8.38 -9.32 -0.79
CA ALA A 8 7.22 -8.51 -1.17
C ALA A 8 6.17 -9.34 -1.91
N LYS A 9 6.59 -10.19 -2.86
CA LYS A 9 5.68 -11.04 -3.62
C LYS A 9 4.90 -12.01 -2.73
N THR A 10 5.56 -12.66 -1.77
CA THR A 10 4.91 -13.60 -0.85
C THR A 10 3.89 -12.88 0.03
N ASN A 11 4.26 -11.75 0.61
CA ASN A 11 3.36 -10.98 1.48
C ASN A 11 2.18 -10.38 0.73
N LEU A 12 2.39 -9.87 -0.49
CA LEU A 12 1.30 -9.39 -1.34
C LEU A 12 0.34 -10.51 -1.75
N LYS A 13 0.84 -11.74 -1.91
CA LYS A 13 -0.02 -12.91 -2.14
C LYS A 13 -0.84 -13.25 -0.90
N ALA A 14 -0.25 -13.16 0.29
CA ALA A 14 -0.98 -13.34 1.55
C ALA A 14 -2.08 -12.27 1.72
N LEU A 15 -1.78 -11.01 1.40
CA LEU A 15 -2.77 -9.92 1.40
C LEU A 15 -3.94 -10.22 0.46
N TYR A 16 -3.66 -10.68 -0.76
CA TYR A 16 -4.70 -11.10 -1.70
C TYR A 16 -5.57 -12.23 -1.14
N THR A 17 -4.96 -13.26 -0.56
CA THR A 17 -5.71 -14.38 0.04
C THR A 17 -6.58 -13.92 1.21
N ALA A 18 -6.07 -13.05 2.08
CA ALA A 18 -6.83 -12.46 3.18
C ALA A 18 -8.07 -11.70 2.69
N GLN A 19 -7.90 -10.83 1.68
CA GLN A 19 -9.01 -10.11 1.05
C GLN A 19 -10.04 -11.04 0.42
N LYS A 20 -9.61 -12.11 -0.26
CA LYS A 20 -10.53 -13.08 -0.87
C LYS A 20 -11.31 -13.88 0.19
N SER A 21 -10.69 -14.25 1.29
CA SER A 21 -11.38 -14.91 2.41
C SER A 21 -12.44 -13.98 3.00
N PHE A 22 -12.05 -12.73 3.29
CA PHE A 22 -12.96 -11.72 3.83
C PHE A 22 -14.14 -11.44 2.90
N PHE A 23 -13.89 -11.34 1.59
CA PHE A 23 -14.96 -11.17 0.60
C PHE A 23 -15.94 -12.34 0.61
N SER A 24 -15.46 -13.59 0.71
CA SER A 24 -16.33 -14.76 0.79
C SER A 24 -17.20 -14.78 2.05
N GLU A 25 -16.77 -14.12 3.12
CA GLU A 25 -17.50 -14.08 4.41
C GLU A 25 -18.46 -12.88 4.54
N LYS A 26 -18.12 -11.74 3.92
CA LYS A 26 -18.79 -10.45 4.13
C LYS A 26 -19.37 -9.84 2.86
N ASP A 27 -19.20 -10.49 1.71
CA ASP A 27 -19.61 -10.02 0.38
C ASP A 27 -19.05 -8.64 -0.01
N ARG A 28 -17.97 -8.19 0.64
CA ARG A 28 -17.28 -6.93 0.35
C ARG A 28 -15.78 -7.05 0.60
N TYR A 29 -15.00 -6.18 -0.03
CA TYR A 29 -13.60 -5.97 0.36
C TYR A 29 -13.55 -5.04 1.58
N SER A 30 -12.42 -5.08 2.29
CA SER A 30 -12.15 -4.16 3.39
C SER A 30 -11.01 -3.23 3.07
N ASP A 31 -11.11 -2.02 3.61
CA ASP A 31 -10.07 -1.01 3.52
C ASP A 31 -8.97 -1.16 4.59
N PHE A 32 -9.13 -2.09 5.54
CA PHE A 32 -8.31 -2.15 6.75
C PHE A 32 -7.63 -3.52 6.94
N ALA A 33 -6.32 -3.51 7.16
CA ALA A 33 -5.48 -4.69 7.32
C ALA A 33 -5.87 -5.54 8.54
N ASN A 34 -6.24 -4.89 9.65
CA ASN A 34 -6.68 -5.56 10.87
C ASN A 34 -8.04 -6.26 10.71
N GLU A 35 -8.92 -5.75 9.84
CA GLU A 35 -10.24 -6.36 9.61
C GLU A 35 -10.14 -7.65 8.78
N ILE A 36 -9.20 -7.70 7.81
CA ILE A 36 -8.94 -8.89 6.99
C ILE A 36 -7.95 -9.86 7.62
N GLY A 37 -7.42 -9.56 8.81
CA GLY A 37 -6.41 -10.38 9.49
C GLY A 37 -5.05 -10.40 8.79
N PHE A 38 -4.73 -9.38 7.99
CA PHE A 38 -3.43 -9.29 7.32
C PHE A 38 -2.40 -8.64 8.25
N ALA A 39 -1.43 -9.44 8.70
CA ALA A 39 -0.29 -8.98 9.47
C ALA A 39 0.99 -9.66 8.95
N PRO A 40 1.86 -8.97 8.18
CA PRO A 40 3.13 -9.53 7.78
C PRO A 40 4.04 -9.69 9.00
N GLU A 41 4.87 -10.73 8.99
CA GLU A 41 5.83 -11.00 10.06
C GLU A 41 6.77 -9.81 10.29
N ARG A 42 7.27 -9.67 11.52
CA ARG A 42 8.27 -8.66 11.89
C ARG A 42 9.55 -8.83 11.07
N GLY A 43 10.24 -7.72 10.82
CA GLY A 43 11.38 -7.67 9.91
C GLY A 43 11.00 -7.51 8.44
N ASN A 44 9.79 -7.05 8.14
CA ASN A 44 9.37 -6.70 6.79
C ASN A 44 10.16 -5.48 6.27
N ARG A 45 10.73 -5.62 5.08
CA ARG A 45 11.49 -4.55 4.40
C ARG A 45 10.59 -3.59 3.65
N TYR A 46 9.39 -4.03 3.29
CA TYR A 46 8.42 -3.28 2.51
C TYR A 46 7.25 -2.86 3.39
N GLY A 47 6.74 -1.64 3.19
CA GLY A 47 5.43 -1.24 3.68
C GLY A 47 4.33 -1.77 2.76
N TYR A 48 3.17 -2.06 3.34
CA TYR A 48 2.00 -2.57 2.62
C TYR A 48 0.83 -1.63 2.84
N ARG A 49 0.19 -1.21 1.76
CA ARG A 49 -1.05 -0.42 1.81
C ARG A 49 -2.22 -1.24 1.32
N VAL A 50 -3.31 -1.19 2.07
CA VAL A 50 -4.57 -1.86 1.74
C VAL A 50 -5.53 -0.88 1.07
N SER A 51 -5.59 0.37 1.54
CA SER A 51 -6.50 1.37 1.01
C SER A 51 -5.93 2.80 1.10
N ALA A 52 -6.66 3.73 0.48
CA ALA A 52 -6.50 5.17 0.66
C ALA A 52 -7.43 5.73 1.76
N ALA A 53 -8.11 4.86 2.52
CA ALA A 53 -9.07 5.26 3.54
C ALA A 53 -8.36 5.98 4.70
N ALA A 54 -9.14 6.77 5.45
CA ALA A 54 -8.64 7.47 6.63
C ALA A 54 -8.22 6.47 7.72
N GLY A 55 -7.11 6.76 8.38
CA GLY A 55 -6.54 5.96 9.46
C GLY A 55 -5.02 6.08 9.50
N ASP A 56 -4.43 5.77 10.66
CA ASP A 56 -2.99 5.77 10.82
C ASP A 56 -2.40 4.42 10.41
N CYS A 57 -1.26 4.44 9.73
CA CYS A 57 -0.53 3.20 9.47
C CYS A 57 -0.06 2.56 10.78
N GLU A 58 0.01 1.23 10.81
CA GLU A 58 0.77 0.53 11.85
C GLU A 58 2.26 0.86 11.69
N VAL A 59 2.78 1.69 12.59
CA VAL A 59 4.19 2.10 12.59
C VAL A 59 5.04 1.05 13.31
N ARG A 60 6.05 0.53 12.62
CA ARG A 60 6.97 -0.52 13.10
C ARG A 60 8.36 0.03 13.46
N ASN A 61 8.39 1.13 14.21
CA ASN A 61 9.62 1.80 14.65
C ASN A 61 10.05 1.44 16.10
N ALA A 62 9.24 0.63 16.80
CA ALA A 62 9.51 0.17 18.16
C ALA A 62 9.44 -1.37 18.29
N ALA A 63 9.89 -1.88 19.43
CA ALA A 63 9.79 -3.30 19.77
C ALA A 63 8.32 -3.72 19.89
N ASP A 64 7.54 -2.93 20.62
CA ASP A 64 6.12 -3.15 20.84
C ASP A 64 5.28 -2.46 19.76
N LEU A 65 4.20 -3.13 19.34
CA LEU A 65 3.20 -2.55 18.45
C LEU A 65 2.02 -2.08 19.28
N PRO A 66 1.65 -0.79 19.21
CA PRO A 66 0.47 -0.29 19.90
C PRO A 66 -0.78 -0.95 19.31
N VAL A 67 -1.78 -1.21 20.16
CA VAL A 67 -3.10 -1.65 19.67
C VAL A 67 -3.71 -0.51 18.86
N PRO A 68 -4.11 -0.74 17.61
CA PRO A 68 -4.66 0.32 16.77
C PRO A 68 -6.00 0.79 17.33
N ALA A 69 -6.16 2.12 17.46
CA ALA A 69 -7.39 2.73 17.94
C ALA A 69 -8.53 2.72 16.91
N ALA A 70 -8.20 2.48 15.64
CA ALA A 70 -9.12 2.47 14.50
C ALA A 70 -8.70 1.43 13.45
N GLY A 71 -9.36 1.42 12.30
CA GLY A 71 -8.94 0.61 11.15
C GLY A 71 -7.54 1.00 10.66
N VAL A 72 -6.74 0.00 10.28
CA VAL A 72 -5.34 0.19 9.84
C VAL A 72 -5.27 0.10 8.31
N PRO A 73 -5.18 1.22 7.57
CA PRO A 73 -5.16 1.19 6.10
C PRO A 73 -3.80 0.76 5.52
N CYS A 74 -2.75 0.78 6.34
CA CYS A 74 -1.37 0.52 5.92
C CYS A 74 -0.49 0.01 7.06
N ILE A 75 0.58 -0.70 6.72
CA ILE A 75 1.59 -1.23 7.64
C ILE A 75 2.96 -0.75 7.14
N SER A 76 3.71 -0.05 7.99
CA SER A 76 5.03 0.47 7.62
C SER A 76 6.08 -0.64 7.49
N ASN A 77 7.22 -0.32 6.88
CA ASN A 77 8.39 -1.20 6.99
C ASN A 77 8.91 -1.24 8.44
N ASP A 78 9.59 -2.32 8.79
CA ASP A 78 10.16 -2.52 10.13
C ASP A 78 11.45 -1.71 10.31
N SER A 79 11.29 -0.41 10.54
CA SER A 79 12.42 0.49 10.80
C SER A 79 13.07 0.23 12.17
N PHE A 80 12.39 -0.44 13.09
CA PHE A 80 13.00 -0.93 14.33
C PHE A 80 14.11 -1.95 14.04
N ARG A 81 13.84 -2.93 13.16
CA ARG A 81 14.81 -3.95 12.73
C ARG A 81 15.94 -3.38 11.87
N PHE A 82 15.62 -2.47 10.95
CA PHE A 82 16.55 -2.00 9.91
C PHE A 82 17.17 -0.62 10.16
N GLY A 83 16.83 0.00 11.30
CA GLY A 83 17.34 1.31 11.75
C GLY A 83 16.47 2.47 11.28
N ALA A 84 16.48 3.58 12.03
CA ALA A 84 15.59 4.72 11.80
C ALA A 84 15.70 5.31 10.38
N ASN A 85 16.90 5.30 9.78
CA ASN A 85 17.12 5.77 8.40
C ASN A 85 16.48 4.89 7.32
N SER A 86 15.99 3.71 7.68
CA SER A 86 15.26 2.83 6.75
C SER A 86 13.77 3.12 6.70
N ALA A 87 13.24 4.01 7.56
CA ALA A 87 11.84 4.37 7.57
C ALA A 87 11.43 4.89 6.18
N ILE A 88 10.42 4.26 5.61
CA ILE A 88 9.83 4.68 4.34
C ILE A 88 8.70 5.63 4.70
N ASP A 89 8.84 6.89 4.27
CA ASP A 89 7.74 7.84 4.33
C ASP A 89 6.56 7.28 3.53
N ASP A 90 5.38 7.29 4.13
CA ASP A 90 4.17 6.81 3.52
C ASP A 90 3.55 7.94 2.67
N PRO A 91 3.79 8.05 1.33
CA PRO A 91 3.07 9.02 0.51
C PRO A 91 1.56 8.77 0.58
N THR A 92 0.79 9.84 0.82
CA THR A 92 -0.66 9.80 0.69
C THR A 92 -1.03 9.41 -0.75
N PRO A 93 -1.82 8.35 -0.96
CA PRO A 93 -2.18 7.91 -2.30
C PRO A 93 -3.06 8.97 -2.99
N VAL A 94 -2.73 9.27 -4.25
CA VAL A 94 -3.55 10.12 -5.11
C VAL A 94 -4.71 9.29 -5.64
N VAL A 95 -5.91 9.54 -5.13
CA VAL A 95 -7.16 8.89 -5.58
C VAL A 95 -7.83 9.60 -6.74
N ALA A 96 -7.31 10.77 -7.14
CA ALA A 96 -7.82 11.50 -8.29
C ALA A 96 -7.69 10.64 -9.55
N ARG A 97 -8.73 10.68 -10.40
CA ARG A 97 -8.66 10.07 -11.72
C ARG A 97 -7.44 10.64 -12.44
N PHE A 98 -6.64 9.77 -13.04
CA PHE A 98 -5.55 10.22 -13.92
C PHE A 98 -6.14 11.11 -15.01
N VAL A 99 -5.77 12.38 -14.99
CA VAL A 99 -6.07 13.32 -16.07
C VAL A 99 -4.77 13.48 -16.83
N PRO A 100 -4.70 13.12 -18.12
CA PRO A 100 -3.51 13.42 -18.91
C PRO A 100 -3.31 14.93 -18.89
N GLN A 101 -2.23 15.38 -18.26
CA GLN A 101 -1.78 16.75 -18.42
C GLN A 101 -1.08 16.82 -19.77
N GLY A 102 -1.65 17.58 -20.71
CA GLY A 102 -0.94 17.94 -21.93
C GLY A 102 0.27 18.79 -21.58
N ALA A 103 1.42 18.17 -21.35
CA ALA A 103 2.69 18.87 -21.25
C ALA A 103 3.23 19.06 -22.66
N ALA A 104 3.74 20.25 -23.01
CA ALA A 104 4.45 20.51 -24.27
C ALA A 104 3.69 20.16 -25.58
N GLY A 105 2.41 20.52 -25.69
CA GLY A 105 1.64 20.40 -26.94
C GLY A 105 1.02 19.01 -27.20
N TRP A 106 1.07 18.10 -26.23
CA TRP A 106 0.39 16.82 -26.31
C TRP A 106 -1.10 16.99 -26.00
N ASN A 107 -1.98 16.53 -26.91
CA ASN A 107 -3.42 16.59 -26.67
C ASN A 107 -3.87 15.50 -25.69
N THR A 108 -4.94 15.79 -24.95
CA THR A 108 -5.51 14.92 -23.91
C THR A 108 -6.54 13.92 -24.43
N THR A 109 -6.83 13.94 -25.73
CA THR A 109 -7.76 13.07 -26.45
C THR A 109 -7.03 11.84 -26.98
N LEU A 110 -7.32 10.68 -26.39
CA LEU A 110 -6.78 9.41 -26.87
C LEU A 110 -7.10 9.20 -28.36
N GLY A 111 -6.08 8.87 -29.15
CA GLY A 111 -6.24 8.56 -30.58
C GLY A 111 -6.15 9.74 -31.54
N VAL A 112 -5.89 10.97 -31.05
CA VAL A 112 -5.59 12.12 -31.91
C VAL A 112 -4.08 12.37 -31.88
N GLN A 113 -3.42 12.38 -33.04
CA GLN A 113 -2.02 12.77 -33.14
C GLN A 113 -1.93 14.31 -33.17
N PRO A 114 -1.09 14.95 -32.34
CA PRO A 114 -0.93 16.39 -32.40
C PRO A 114 -0.40 16.81 -33.78
N THR A 115 -1.04 17.80 -34.40
CA THR A 115 -0.50 18.48 -35.57
C THR A 115 0.72 19.29 -35.13
N ILE A 116 1.90 18.72 -35.33
CA ILE A 116 3.17 19.43 -35.18
C ILE A 116 3.27 20.49 -36.29
N ALA A 117 3.45 21.75 -35.88
CA ALA A 117 3.75 22.88 -36.76
C ALA A 117 5.24 22.93 -37.09
#